data_AF-A0AAX4JV70-F1
#
_entry.id   AF-A0AAX4JV70-F1
#
_cell.length_a   1.000
_cell.length_b   1.000
_cell.length_c   1.000
_cell.angle_alpha   90.00
_cell.angle_beta   90.00
_cell.angle_gamma   90.00
#
_symmetry.space_group_name_H-M   'P 1'
#
loop_
_entity.id
_entity.type
_entity.pdbx_description
1 polymer ?
#
loop_
_entity_poly.entity_id
_entity_poly.type
_entity_poly.pdbx_seq_one_letter_code
_entity_poly.pdbx_strand_id
1 'polypeptide(L)'
;MADVKKKQLVFNIIEFLRTSAQDGTVKEDDKESLEVAVQCIAESFGVDPDSENDKKQYSIEPASLLNILDVFLKTKAKSSASTSTSTPSTSTSASSSNKTETSTAKKDSYNPSEEDKSQAEQLKTKGNQLMSSKLYDSAIEKYTEAIKLYENPIYYSNRAAAWGGLNKHDQAIKDAEKALDLDPNFSKAYSRLGHAHFSSGNYEQAVQAYEDGLKIDSGNQNMKTALATAKSKFSESSSSNSVADREPPSGGAGGAGGMPDLSSLASMFGGGAGGAGGGGAGGMPDLASMMRNPQMMAMAQQMMANGGLERLMQNPALRGMAENMQNGGGMPDMSQLANDPSLRDLAQQFMGGQGGQGRGQ
;
A
#
# COMPACT_ATOMS: atom_id res chain seq x y z
N MET A 1 27.74 -7.85 34.09
CA MET A 1 26.68 -7.18 34.89
C MET A 1 25.56 -6.59 34.05
N ALA A 2 25.82 -5.85 32.96
CA ALA A 2 24.75 -5.28 32.13
C ALA A 2 23.87 -6.34 31.42
N ASP A 3 24.48 -7.44 30.98
CA ASP A 3 23.77 -8.53 30.30
C ASP A 3 22.81 -9.30 31.23
N VAL A 4 23.27 -9.60 32.46
CA VAL A 4 22.45 -10.22 33.52
C VAL A 4 21.23 -9.36 33.86
N LYS A 5 21.40 -8.04 33.96
CA LYS A 5 20.28 -7.12 34.22
C LYS A 5 19.27 -7.07 33.06
N LYS A 6 19.73 -7.20 31.81
CA LYS A 6 18.86 -7.29 30.64
C LYS A 6 18.06 -8.59 30.65
N LYS A 7 18.72 -9.72 30.91
CA LYS A 7 18.07 -11.03 31.05
C LYS A 7 17.08 -11.06 32.22
N GLN A 8 17.42 -10.44 33.35
CA GLN A 8 16.49 -10.19 34.45
C GLN A 8 15.25 -9.43 34.00
N LEU A 9 15.40 -8.27 33.37
CA LEU A 9 14.26 -7.50 32.89
C LEU A 9 13.38 -8.32 31.93
N VAL A 10 13.99 -9.01 30.97
CA VAL A 10 13.29 -9.83 29.98
C VAL A 10 12.52 -10.98 30.63
N PHE A 11 13.14 -11.70 31.56
CA PHE A 11 12.49 -12.80 32.30
C PHE A 11 11.22 -12.32 33.01
N ASN A 12 11.29 -11.17 33.68
CA ASN A 12 10.14 -10.65 34.41
C ASN A 12 9.06 -10.06 33.48
N ILE A 13 9.43 -9.60 32.28
CA ILE A 13 8.44 -9.23 31.24
C ILE A 13 7.69 -10.48 30.79
N ILE A 14 8.39 -11.59 30.59
CA ILE A 14 7.77 -12.87 30.23
C ILE A 14 6.82 -13.36 31.32
N GLU A 15 7.22 -13.31 32.60
CA GLU A 15 6.33 -13.66 33.72
C GLU A 15 5.08 -12.78 33.77
N PHE A 16 5.23 -11.47 33.50
CA PHE A 16 4.09 -10.56 33.42
C PHE A 16 3.13 -10.94 32.29
N LEU A 17 3.63 -11.19 31.07
CA LEU A 17 2.81 -11.56 29.92
C LEU A 17 2.08 -12.90 30.16
N ARG A 18 2.76 -13.89 30.75
CA ARG A 18 2.14 -15.17 31.14
C ARG A 18 1.04 -14.97 32.20
N THR A 19 1.28 -14.11 33.19
CA THR A 19 0.28 -13.78 34.22
C THR A 19 -0.93 -13.10 33.60
N SER A 20 -0.73 -12.13 32.70
CA SER A 20 -1.80 -11.42 32.00
C SER A 20 -2.64 -12.31 31.07
N ALA A 21 -2.03 -13.36 30.52
CA ALA A 21 -2.77 -14.36 29.75
C ALA A 21 -3.68 -15.25 30.64
N GLN A 22 -3.39 -15.34 31.95
CA GLN A 22 -4.10 -16.21 32.90
C GLN A 22 -5.08 -15.46 33.80
N ASP A 23 -4.81 -14.19 34.13
CA ASP A 23 -5.60 -13.37 35.06
C ASP A 23 -6.87 -12.76 34.45
N GLY A 24 -7.11 -12.98 33.15
CA GLY A 24 -8.29 -12.49 32.43
C GLY A 24 -8.23 -11.00 32.08
N THR A 25 -7.07 -10.35 32.23
CA THR A 25 -6.86 -8.95 31.78
C THR A 25 -6.82 -8.83 30.25
N VAL A 26 -6.61 -9.94 29.54
CA VAL A 26 -6.47 -10.02 28.09
C VAL A 26 -7.58 -10.90 27.50
N LYS A 27 -8.03 -10.56 26.28
CA LYS A 27 -9.08 -11.32 25.57
C LYS A 27 -8.58 -12.71 25.22
N GLU A 28 -9.50 -13.68 25.15
CA GLU A 28 -9.17 -15.07 24.82
C GLU A 28 -8.44 -15.20 23.48
N ASP A 29 -8.89 -14.48 22.46
CA ASP A 29 -8.28 -14.46 21.11
C ASP A 29 -6.84 -13.89 21.11
N ASP A 30 -6.49 -13.08 22.10
CA ASP A 30 -5.18 -12.44 22.23
C ASP A 30 -4.19 -13.31 23.03
N LYS A 31 -4.64 -14.39 23.69
CA LYS A 31 -3.78 -15.29 24.48
C LYS A 31 -2.75 -16.02 23.63
N GLU A 32 -3.16 -16.57 22.49
CA GLU A 32 -2.25 -17.23 21.54
C GLU A 32 -1.18 -16.25 21.03
N SER A 33 -1.59 -14.99 20.80
CA SER A 33 -0.66 -13.94 20.38
C SER A 33 0.37 -13.60 21.47
N LEU A 34 -0.04 -13.63 22.73
CA LEU A 34 0.88 -13.44 23.87
C LEU A 34 1.85 -14.61 24.04
N GLU A 35 1.40 -15.84 23.84
CA GLU A 35 2.27 -17.02 23.90
C GLU A 35 3.35 -16.98 22.82
N VAL A 36 2.99 -16.60 21.59
CA VAL A 36 3.96 -16.39 20.50
C VAL A 36 4.95 -15.27 20.85
N ALA A 37 4.45 -14.16 21.41
CA ALA A 37 5.32 -13.06 21.82
C ALA A 37 6.32 -13.48 22.91
N VAL A 38 5.86 -14.26 23.90
CA VAL A 38 6.72 -14.83 24.95
C VAL A 38 7.82 -15.67 24.34
N GLN A 39 7.50 -16.55 23.39
CA GLN A 39 8.49 -17.40 22.73
C GLN A 39 9.52 -16.58 21.95
N CYS A 40 9.09 -15.60 21.15
CA CYS A 40 10.00 -14.75 20.39
C CYS A 40 10.94 -13.94 21.29
N ILE A 41 10.44 -13.43 22.42
CA ILE A 41 11.25 -12.68 23.39
C ILE A 41 12.24 -13.61 24.10
N ALA A 42 11.80 -14.79 24.53
CA ALA A 42 12.65 -15.80 25.17
C ALA A 42 13.85 -16.18 24.27
N GLU A 43 13.58 -16.50 23.00
CA GLU A 43 14.60 -16.85 22.02
C GLU A 43 15.56 -15.70 21.71
N SER A 44 15.03 -14.49 21.54
CA SER A 44 15.83 -13.31 21.18
C SER A 44 16.89 -12.95 22.23
N PHE A 45 16.61 -13.26 23.50
CA PHE A 45 17.49 -12.91 24.63
C PHE A 45 18.16 -14.14 25.27
N GLY A 46 17.90 -15.34 24.76
CA GLY A 46 18.43 -16.59 25.30
C GLY A 46 18.09 -16.74 26.77
N VAL A 47 16.80 -16.60 27.09
CA VAL A 47 16.22 -16.75 28.42
C VAL A 47 15.13 -17.79 28.32
N ASP A 48 15.18 -18.81 29.17
CA ASP A 48 14.18 -19.87 29.20
C ASP A 48 13.25 -19.69 30.41
N PRO A 49 11.98 -19.31 30.20
CA PRO A 49 11.04 -19.08 31.29
C PRO A 49 10.58 -20.38 31.99
N ASP A 50 10.85 -21.55 31.41
CA ASP A 50 10.51 -22.86 31.99
C ASP A 50 11.72 -23.52 32.68
N SER A 51 12.91 -22.91 32.59
CA SER A 51 14.13 -23.36 33.26
C SER A 51 14.19 -22.89 34.72
N GLU A 52 14.33 -23.85 35.64
CA GLU A 52 14.54 -23.62 37.08
C GLU A 52 15.82 -22.80 37.39
N ASN A 53 16.83 -22.86 36.52
CA ASN A 53 18.07 -22.11 36.69
C ASN A 53 17.88 -20.63 36.36
N ASP A 54 17.17 -20.35 35.27
CA ASP A 54 16.87 -18.98 34.83
C ASP A 54 15.88 -18.32 35.79
N LYS A 55 14.91 -19.08 36.32
CA LYS A 55 14.01 -18.60 37.37
C LYS A 55 14.78 -18.17 38.63
N LYS A 56 15.73 -18.97 39.11
CA LYS A 56 16.55 -18.62 40.29
C LYS A 56 17.49 -17.45 40.05
N GLN A 57 17.96 -17.27 38.81
CA GLN A 57 18.94 -16.25 38.47
C GLN A 57 18.31 -14.90 38.11
N TYR A 58 17.12 -14.94 37.49
CA TYR A 58 16.51 -13.81 36.82
C TYR A 58 15.16 -13.35 37.39
N SER A 59 14.44 -14.21 38.12
CA SER A 59 13.20 -13.80 38.80
C SER A 59 13.48 -12.80 39.92
N ILE A 60 12.55 -11.87 40.11
CA ILE A 60 12.61 -10.87 41.19
C ILE A 60 11.53 -11.10 42.27
N GLU A 61 10.90 -12.27 42.31
CA GLU A 61 9.93 -12.63 43.34
C GLU A 61 10.52 -12.42 44.76
N PRO A 62 9.75 -11.83 45.70
CA PRO A 62 8.30 -11.56 45.66
C PRO A 62 7.91 -10.21 45.02
N ALA A 63 8.85 -9.46 44.46
CA ALA A 63 8.52 -8.24 43.72
C ALA A 63 8.00 -8.60 42.32
N SER A 64 7.01 -7.85 41.83
CA SER A 64 6.52 -7.94 40.44
C SER A 64 6.91 -6.68 39.67
N LEU A 65 6.93 -6.74 38.34
CA LEU A 65 7.14 -5.54 37.52
C LEU A 65 6.12 -4.44 37.83
N LEU A 66 4.87 -4.81 38.14
CA LEU A 66 3.84 -3.86 38.54
C LEU A 66 4.19 -3.17 39.86
N ASN A 67 4.65 -3.92 40.87
CA ASN A 67 5.06 -3.36 42.15
C ASN A 67 6.27 -2.42 42.00
N ILE A 68 7.21 -2.77 41.13
CA ILE A 68 8.39 -1.93 40.83
C ILE A 68 7.96 -0.65 40.11
N LEU A 69 7.04 -0.76 39.14
CA LEU A 69 6.47 0.39 38.45
C LEU A 69 5.73 1.31 39.43
N ASP A 70 4.92 0.75 40.34
CA ASP A 70 4.21 1.52 41.36
C ASP A 70 5.16 2.25 42.31
N VAL A 71 6.22 1.59 42.78
CA VAL A 71 7.25 2.22 43.61
C VAL A 71 7.98 3.31 42.84
N PHE A 72 8.31 3.07 41.56
CA PHE A 72 8.93 4.07 40.70
C PHE A 72 8.01 5.29 40.52
N LEU A 73 6.73 5.09 40.22
CA LEU A 73 5.74 6.15 40.08
C LEU A 73 5.55 6.93 41.38
N LYS A 74 5.47 6.26 42.54
CA LYS A 74 5.39 6.90 43.86
C LYS A 74 6.66 7.69 44.20
N THR A 75 7.82 7.15 43.88
CA THR A 75 9.12 7.82 44.11
C THR A 75 9.26 9.03 43.20
N LYS A 76 8.83 8.92 41.95
CA LYS A 76 8.79 10.02 40.97
C LYS A 76 7.81 11.13 41.39
N ALA A 77 6.66 10.76 41.93
CA ALA A 77 5.72 11.72 42.52
C ALA A 77 6.32 12.42 43.74
N LYS A 78 7.05 11.69 44.59
CA LYS A 78 7.72 12.24 45.78
C LYS A 78 8.95 13.10 45.46
N SER A 79 9.71 12.78 44.41
CA SER A 79 10.83 13.60 43.95
C SER A 79 10.36 14.88 43.26
N SER A 80 9.22 14.84 42.57
CA SER A 80 8.53 16.04 42.06
C SER A 80 8.02 16.95 43.18
N ALA A 81 7.51 16.36 44.28
CA ALA A 81 7.00 17.10 45.44
C ALA A 81 8.10 17.75 46.33
N SER A 82 9.39 17.47 46.12
CA SER A 82 10.49 18.03 46.92
C SER A 82 10.97 19.41 46.45
N THR A 83 10.34 20.00 45.44
CA THR A 83 10.65 21.38 44.98
C THR A 83 9.59 22.41 45.36
N SER A 84 8.68 22.07 46.28
CA SER A 84 7.64 23.00 46.73
C SER A 84 7.38 22.88 48.22
N THR A 85 8.27 23.44 49.03
CA THR A 85 7.94 23.91 50.38
C THR A 85 7.56 25.38 50.33
N SER A 86 6.25 25.66 50.30
CA SER A 86 5.65 26.71 51.13
C SER A 86 4.12 26.59 51.18
N THR A 87 3.69 25.98 52.29
CA THR A 87 2.48 26.25 53.08
C THR A 87 1.06 26.01 52.54
N PRO A 88 0.13 25.54 53.42
CA PRO A 88 -1.24 25.16 53.09
C PRO A 88 -2.21 26.34 53.29
N SER A 89 -3.29 26.39 52.52
CA SER A 89 -4.54 27.06 52.92
C SER A 89 -5.75 26.53 52.15
N THR A 90 -6.85 26.59 52.87
CA THR A 90 -8.08 25.82 52.78
C THR A 90 -9.09 26.40 51.77
N SER A 91 -9.96 25.52 51.24
CA SER A 91 -11.39 25.73 50.92
C SER A 91 -11.83 26.81 49.91
N THR A 92 -12.46 26.39 48.80
CA THR A 92 -13.94 26.47 48.55
C THR A 92 -14.26 26.59 47.06
N SER A 93 -15.29 25.82 46.65
CA SER A 93 -16.04 25.78 45.38
C SER A 93 -16.26 27.10 44.62
N ALA A 94 -16.28 27.04 43.29
CA ALA A 94 -17.54 27.02 42.49
C ALA A 94 -17.32 27.38 40.99
N SER A 95 -17.82 26.45 40.16
CA SER A 95 -18.44 26.54 38.82
C SER A 95 -18.33 27.80 37.92
N SER A 96 -17.92 27.53 36.68
CA SER A 96 -18.46 27.97 35.38
C SER A 96 -18.60 29.47 35.05
N SER A 97 -17.94 29.92 33.97
CA SER A 97 -18.55 30.08 32.63
C SER A 97 -17.76 31.04 31.74
N ASN A 98 -17.57 30.60 30.49
CA ASN A 98 -17.53 31.38 29.22
C ASN A 98 -16.32 32.22 28.79
N LYS A 99 -15.76 31.73 27.67
CA LYS A 99 -15.58 32.37 26.35
C LYS A 99 -14.65 33.57 26.17
N THR A 100 -13.61 33.25 25.39
CA THR A 100 -13.11 33.95 24.20
C THR A 100 -12.62 35.39 24.40
N GLU A 101 -11.30 35.59 24.32
CA GLU A 101 -10.68 36.14 23.11
C GLU A 101 -9.16 36.28 23.27
N THR A 102 -8.48 35.92 22.18
CA THR A 102 -7.26 36.54 21.63
C THR A 102 -5.99 36.60 22.50
N SER A 103 -4.97 35.86 22.07
CA SER A 103 -3.56 36.20 22.34
C SER A 103 -2.67 35.46 21.34
N THR A 104 -2.28 36.11 20.24
CA THR A 104 -0.94 36.70 20.06
C THR A 104 0.20 35.82 20.60
N ALA A 105 0.90 35.23 19.63
CA ALA A 105 2.29 34.80 19.66
C ALA A 105 3.08 35.09 20.95
N LYS A 106 3.30 34.03 21.74
CA LYS A 106 4.57 33.83 22.42
C LYS A 106 5.07 32.44 22.08
N LYS A 107 6.12 32.43 21.27
CA LYS A 107 7.00 31.29 21.01
C LYS A 107 7.87 31.11 22.27
N ASP A 108 7.23 30.83 23.40
CA ASP A 108 7.93 30.41 24.60
C ASP A 108 8.46 29.00 24.32
N SER A 109 9.71 28.77 24.66
CA SER A 109 10.48 27.55 24.42
C SER A 109 9.78 26.33 25.03
N TYR A 110 8.80 25.77 24.32
CA TYR A 110 8.15 24.51 24.67
C TYR A 110 9.18 23.40 24.48
N ASN A 111 9.73 22.93 25.60
CA ASN A 111 10.47 21.68 25.64
C ASN A 111 9.49 20.62 26.17
N PRO A 112 8.91 19.77 25.30
CA PRO A 112 7.94 18.78 25.70
C PRO A 112 8.53 17.85 26.76
N SER A 113 7.79 17.61 27.84
CA SER A 113 8.25 16.70 28.89
C SER A 113 8.32 15.27 28.33
N GLU A 114 9.11 14.40 28.96
CA GLU A 114 9.21 13.00 28.52
C GLU A 114 7.87 12.25 28.69
N GLU A 115 7.04 12.69 29.65
CA GLU A 115 5.67 12.23 29.80
C GLU A 115 4.79 12.64 28.60
N ASP A 116 4.89 13.89 28.13
CA ASP A 116 4.12 14.37 26.96
C ASP A 116 4.48 13.57 25.70
N LYS A 117 5.77 13.29 25.49
CA LYS A 117 6.23 12.44 24.38
C LYS A 117 5.72 11.01 24.49
N SER A 118 5.77 10.42 25.69
CA SER A 118 5.26 9.08 25.93
C SER A 118 3.74 8.99 25.67
N GLN A 119 2.98 9.99 26.11
CA GLN A 119 1.55 10.08 25.84
C GLN A 119 1.25 10.27 24.35
N ALA A 120 2.03 11.11 23.65
CA ALA A 120 1.91 11.30 22.21
C ALA A 120 2.16 10.00 21.43
N GLU A 121 3.13 9.19 21.84
CA GLU A 121 3.41 7.87 21.25
C GLU A 121 2.25 6.87 21.47
N GLN A 122 1.62 6.89 22.65
CA GLN A 122 0.42 6.08 22.90
C GLN A 122 -0.75 6.51 22.01
N LEU A 123 -0.97 7.81 21.85
CA LEU A 123 -1.99 8.37 20.97
C LEU A 123 -1.74 8.02 19.51
N LYS A 124 -0.48 8.11 19.04
CA LYS A 124 -0.07 7.64 17.72
C LYS A 124 -0.38 6.15 17.54
N THR A 125 -0.09 5.32 18.54
CA THR A 125 -0.35 3.87 18.47
C THR A 125 -1.85 3.58 18.35
N LYS A 126 -2.69 4.29 19.13
CA LYS A 126 -4.15 4.21 18.99
C LYS A 126 -4.63 4.69 17.61
N GLY A 127 -4.06 5.79 17.11
CA GLY A 127 -4.32 6.29 15.75
C GLY A 127 -3.98 5.24 14.68
N ASN A 128 -2.86 4.53 14.83
CA ASN A 128 -2.46 3.46 13.91
C ASN A 128 -3.44 2.28 13.93
N GLN A 129 -3.95 1.90 15.11
CA GLN A 129 -4.99 0.87 15.23
C GLN A 129 -6.27 1.27 14.48
N LEU A 130 -6.71 2.53 14.67
CA LEU A 130 -7.87 3.09 13.97
C LEU A 130 -7.65 3.15 12.44
N MET A 131 -6.43 3.47 11.99
CA MET A 131 -6.05 3.41 10.58
C MET A 131 -6.19 2.00 9.99
N SER A 132 -5.73 0.97 10.72
CA SER A 132 -5.87 -0.43 10.31
C SER A 132 -7.34 -0.85 10.22
N SER A 133 -8.20 -0.30 11.08
CA SER A 133 -9.66 -0.45 11.02
C SER A 133 -10.35 0.46 10.00
N LYS A 134 -9.61 1.26 9.23
CA LYS A 134 -10.11 2.25 8.25
C LYS A 134 -11.03 3.33 8.86
N LEU A 135 -10.95 3.57 10.16
CA LEU A 135 -11.65 4.63 10.87
C LEU A 135 -10.83 5.93 10.81
N TYR A 136 -10.80 6.54 9.62
CA TYR A 136 -9.88 7.64 9.32
C TYR A 136 -10.12 8.91 10.14
N ASP A 137 -11.37 9.34 10.32
CA ASP A 137 -11.68 10.55 11.12
C ASP A 137 -11.22 10.39 12.58
N SER A 138 -11.50 9.25 13.21
CA SER A 138 -11.03 8.97 14.57
C SER A 138 -9.51 8.84 14.66
N ALA A 139 -8.85 8.30 13.63
CA ALA A 139 -7.39 8.27 13.57
C ALA A 139 -6.80 9.69 13.51
N ILE A 140 -7.40 10.57 12.72
CA ILE A 140 -7.02 11.99 12.61
C ILE A 140 -7.11 12.70 13.96
N GLU A 141 -8.19 12.46 14.71
CA GLU A 141 -8.35 13.01 16.06
C GLU A 141 -7.19 12.58 16.97
N LYS A 142 -6.84 11.28 16.97
CA LYS A 142 -5.76 10.76 17.81
C LYS A 142 -4.37 11.29 17.41
N TYR A 143 -4.09 11.40 16.12
CA TYR A 143 -2.84 12.05 15.68
C TYR A 143 -2.82 13.54 16.02
N THR A 144 -3.97 14.22 15.96
CA THR A 144 -4.09 15.62 16.33
C THR A 144 -3.88 15.84 17.83
N GLU A 145 -4.41 14.96 18.66
CA GLU A 145 -4.10 14.94 20.11
C GLU A 145 -2.60 14.70 20.34
N ALA A 146 -1.97 13.76 19.62
CA ALA A 146 -0.53 13.51 19.73
C ALA A 146 0.31 14.74 19.36
N ILE A 147 -0.03 15.41 18.25
CA ILE A 147 0.66 16.61 17.76
C ILE A 147 0.58 17.77 18.76
N LYS A 148 -0.56 17.92 19.47
CA LYS A 148 -0.71 18.96 20.51
C LYS A 148 0.23 18.76 21.70
N LEU A 149 0.57 17.51 22.01
CA LEU A 149 1.50 17.16 23.08
C LEU A 149 2.95 17.22 22.60
N TYR A 150 3.22 16.77 21.38
CA TYR A 150 4.57 16.76 20.84
C TYR A 150 4.55 16.78 19.31
N GLU A 151 5.23 17.75 18.72
CA GLU A 151 5.41 17.77 17.26
C GLU A 151 6.46 16.74 16.84
N ASN A 152 6.05 15.79 16.00
CA ASN A 152 6.91 14.76 15.45
C ASN A 152 6.55 14.53 13.97
N PRO A 153 7.52 14.44 13.04
CA PRO A 153 7.26 14.22 11.61
C PRO A 153 6.42 12.96 11.35
N ILE A 154 6.55 11.92 12.18
CA ILE A 154 5.78 10.68 12.07
C ILE A 154 4.28 10.93 12.26
N TYR A 155 3.90 11.78 13.22
CA TYR A 155 2.48 12.01 13.53
C TYR A 155 1.80 12.76 12.39
N TYR A 156 2.48 13.77 11.84
CA TYR A 156 2.04 14.50 10.66
C TYR A 156 1.93 13.58 9.43
N SER A 157 2.94 12.74 9.15
CA SER A 157 2.89 11.78 8.03
C SER A 157 1.77 10.72 8.18
N ASN A 158 1.50 10.27 9.41
CA ASN A 158 0.41 9.34 9.66
C ASN A 158 -0.96 10.01 9.53
N ARG A 159 -1.10 11.27 9.96
CA ARG A 159 -2.32 12.05 9.77
C ARG A 159 -2.55 12.39 8.30
N ALA A 160 -1.51 12.70 7.54
CA ALA A 160 -1.57 12.84 6.08
C ALA A 160 -2.11 11.57 5.38
N ALA A 161 -1.68 10.39 5.85
CA ALA A 161 -2.21 9.12 5.33
C ALA A 161 -3.71 8.97 5.62
N ALA A 162 -4.16 9.36 6.81
CA ALA A 162 -5.57 9.32 7.18
C ALA A 162 -6.42 10.31 6.36
N TRP A 163 -5.92 11.54 6.14
CA TRP A 163 -6.55 12.50 5.23
C TRP A 163 -6.66 11.96 3.80
N GLY A 164 -5.62 11.28 3.31
CA GLY A 164 -5.64 10.59 2.03
C GLY A 164 -6.73 9.51 1.96
N GLY A 165 -6.95 8.75 3.04
CA GLY A 165 -8.04 7.78 3.15
C GLY A 165 -9.44 8.40 3.07
N LEU A 166 -9.58 9.69 3.40
CA LEU A 166 -10.81 10.47 3.27
C LEU A 166 -10.90 11.27 1.95
N ASN A 167 -9.94 11.09 1.03
CA ASN A 167 -9.78 11.91 -0.18
C ASN A 167 -9.66 13.42 0.09
N LYS A 168 -9.19 13.79 1.28
CA LYS A 168 -8.94 15.18 1.72
C LYS A 168 -7.49 15.54 1.39
N HIS A 169 -7.19 15.65 0.10
CA HIS A 169 -5.81 15.72 -0.39
C HIS A 169 -5.08 17.02 -0.02
N ASP A 170 -5.77 18.16 0.05
CA ASP A 170 -5.16 19.43 0.48
C ASP A 170 -4.65 19.38 1.92
N GLN A 171 -5.39 18.73 2.82
CA GLN A 171 -4.96 18.51 4.20
C GLN A 171 -3.79 17.53 4.26
N ALA A 172 -3.79 16.49 3.41
CA ALA A 172 -2.69 15.54 3.33
C ALA A 172 -1.38 16.18 2.84
N ILE A 173 -1.46 17.10 1.87
CA ILE A 173 -0.31 17.89 1.38
C ILE A 173 0.27 18.72 2.53
N LYS A 174 -0.56 19.52 3.21
CA LYS A 174 -0.12 20.38 4.33
C LYS A 174 0.57 19.58 5.44
N ASP A 175 0.01 18.43 5.81
CA ASP A 175 0.61 17.58 6.84
C ASP A 175 1.91 16.91 6.35
N ALA A 176 2.00 16.52 5.07
CA ALA A 176 3.22 15.95 4.52
C ALA A 176 4.35 16.99 4.43
N GLU A 177 4.05 18.22 3.99
CA GLU A 177 4.97 19.36 4.00
C GLU A 177 5.44 19.67 5.43
N LYS A 178 4.51 19.73 6.39
CA LYS A 178 4.87 19.96 7.79
C LYS A 178 5.75 18.86 8.38
N ALA A 179 5.58 17.61 7.95
CA ALA A 179 6.48 16.53 8.33
C ALA A 179 7.90 16.72 7.75
N LEU A 180 8.02 17.23 6.52
CA LEU A 180 9.31 17.54 5.90
C LEU A 180 9.98 18.79 6.50
N ASP A 181 9.20 19.78 6.94
CA ASP A 181 9.71 20.93 7.70
C ASP A 181 10.39 20.50 9.01
N LEU A 182 9.87 19.44 9.65
CA LEU A 182 10.41 18.89 10.88
C LEU A 182 11.60 17.95 10.63
N ASP A 183 11.53 17.12 9.60
CA ASP A 183 12.61 16.23 9.17
C ASP A 183 12.67 16.13 7.63
N PRO A 184 13.57 16.88 6.98
CA PRO A 184 13.75 16.85 5.52
C PRO A 184 14.22 15.50 4.97
N ASN A 185 14.74 14.61 5.83
CA ASN A 185 15.19 13.27 5.44
C ASN A 185 14.12 12.19 5.69
N PHE A 186 12.90 12.59 6.03
CA PHE A 186 11.83 11.62 6.29
C PHE A 186 11.19 11.11 4.99
N SER A 187 11.78 10.08 4.40
CA SER A 187 11.35 9.45 3.12
C SER A 187 9.83 9.17 3.04
N LYS A 188 9.20 8.73 4.13
CA LYS A 188 7.75 8.48 4.16
C LYS A 188 6.92 9.75 3.92
N ALA A 189 7.38 10.93 4.35
CA ALA A 189 6.67 12.18 4.11
C ALA A 189 6.65 12.56 2.62
N TYR A 190 7.76 12.38 1.90
CA TYR A 190 7.78 12.52 0.43
C TYR A 190 6.82 11.54 -0.26
N SER A 191 6.71 10.30 0.24
CA SER A 191 5.72 9.35 -0.28
C SER A 191 4.28 9.83 -0.07
N ARG A 192 3.98 10.44 1.08
CA ARG A 192 2.65 11.02 1.35
C ARG A 192 2.38 12.24 0.46
N LEU A 193 3.37 13.12 0.33
CA LEU A 193 3.27 14.34 -0.48
C LEU A 193 3.04 14.01 -1.95
N GLY A 194 3.85 13.13 -2.53
CA GLY A 194 3.70 12.68 -3.91
C GLY A 194 2.35 12.02 -4.17
N HIS A 195 1.87 11.19 -3.24
CA HIS A 195 0.56 10.55 -3.37
C HIS A 195 -0.59 11.56 -3.30
N ALA A 196 -0.51 12.53 -2.39
CA ALA A 196 -1.55 13.55 -2.25
C ALA A 196 -1.61 14.48 -3.47
N HIS A 197 -0.46 14.91 -4.01
CA HIS A 197 -0.41 15.67 -5.26
C HIS A 197 -0.95 14.87 -6.45
N PHE A 198 -0.54 13.60 -6.58
CA PHE A 198 -1.01 12.74 -7.66
C PHE A 198 -2.54 12.59 -7.65
N SER A 199 -3.11 12.32 -6.48
CA SER A 199 -4.57 12.18 -6.32
C SER A 199 -5.33 13.50 -6.51
N SER A 200 -4.66 14.65 -6.33
CA SER A 200 -5.22 15.97 -6.63
C SER A 200 -5.09 16.38 -8.11
N GLY A 201 -4.49 15.54 -8.96
CA GLY A 201 -4.21 15.87 -10.37
C GLY A 201 -2.97 16.73 -10.60
N ASN A 202 -2.23 17.06 -9.54
CA ASN A 202 -1.02 17.86 -9.57
C ASN A 202 0.19 16.97 -9.92
N TYR A 203 0.20 16.43 -11.15
CA TYR A 203 1.15 15.39 -11.54
C TYR A 203 2.60 15.84 -11.57
N GLU A 204 2.87 17.11 -11.90
CA GLU A 204 4.23 17.66 -11.90
C GLU A 204 4.83 17.67 -10.49
N GLN A 205 4.09 18.20 -9.51
CA GLN A 205 4.50 18.24 -8.11
C GLN A 205 4.60 16.83 -7.53
N ALA A 206 3.74 15.90 -7.96
CA ALA A 206 3.84 14.49 -7.56
C ALA A 206 5.15 13.86 -8.03
N VAL A 207 5.55 14.08 -9.29
CA VAL A 207 6.83 13.61 -9.84
C VAL A 207 8.00 14.16 -9.02
N GLN A 208 8.02 15.47 -8.77
CA GLN A 208 9.08 16.11 -7.97
C GLN A 208 9.19 15.50 -6.56
N ALA A 209 8.07 15.39 -5.85
CA ALA A 209 8.06 14.83 -4.50
C ALA A 209 8.57 13.37 -4.45
N TYR A 210 8.20 12.53 -5.43
CA TYR A 210 8.70 11.16 -5.50
C TYR A 210 10.18 11.09 -5.87
N GLU A 211 10.67 11.94 -6.78
CA GLU A 211 12.10 12.02 -7.11
C GLU A 211 12.93 12.45 -5.91
N ASP A 212 12.48 13.46 -5.17
CA ASP A 212 13.15 13.93 -3.96
C ASP A 212 13.17 12.85 -2.88
N GLY A 213 12.05 12.16 -2.66
CA GLY A 213 12.02 11.03 -1.73
C GLY A 213 12.93 9.87 -2.13
N LEU A 214 13.08 9.60 -3.43
CA LEU A 214 14.00 8.56 -3.94
C LEU A 214 15.48 8.96 -3.86
N LYS A 215 15.81 10.25 -3.73
CA LYS A 215 17.17 10.69 -3.38
C LYS A 215 17.52 10.29 -1.94
N ILE A 216 16.51 10.24 -1.06
CA ILE A 216 16.66 9.86 0.35
C ILE A 216 16.62 8.33 0.53
N ASP A 217 15.66 7.66 -0.11
CA ASP A 217 15.48 6.21 -0.07
C ASP A 217 15.38 5.66 -1.49
N SER A 218 16.54 5.46 -2.12
CA SER A 218 16.64 4.94 -3.48
C SER A 218 16.15 3.49 -3.62
N GLY A 219 15.94 2.78 -2.50
CA GLY A 219 15.45 1.40 -2.47
C GLY A 219 13.93 1.29 -2.55
N ASN A 220 13.20 2.39 -2.37
CA ASN A 220 11.75 2.38 -2.23
C ASN A 220 11.02 2.02 -3.52
N GLN A 221 10.62 0.74 -3.65
CA GLN A 221 9.94 0.26 -4.86
C GLN A 221 8.57 0.92 -5.07
N ASN A 222 7.84 1.20 -3.99
CA ASN A 222 6.52 1.85 -4.07
C ASN A 222 6.63 3.28 -4.62
N MET A 223 7.65 4.04 -4.23
CA MET A 223 7.89 5.38 -4.80
C MET A 223 8.34 5.30 -6.26
N LYS A 224 9.14 4.29 -6.65
CA LYS A 224 9.54 4.10 -8.06
C LYS A 224 8.34 3.82 -8.96
N THR A 225 7.45 2.91 -8.54
CA THR A 225 6.24 2.58 -9.32
C THR A 225 5.27 3.76 -9.37
N ALA A 226 5.10 4.47 -8.24
CA ALA A 226 4.28 5.67 -8.19
C ALA A 226 4.86 6.81 -9.06
N LEU A 227 6.18 7.00 -9.07
CA LEU A 227 6.87 7.96 -9.93
C LEU A 227 6.65 7.66 -11.42
N ALA A 228 6.80 6.40 -11.82
CA ALA A 228 6.56 6.00 -13.22
C ALA A 228 5.12 6.32 -13.65
N THR A 229 4.15 6.02 -12.77
CA THR A 229 2.73 6.32 -12.99
C THR A 229 2.48 7.83 -13.08
N ALA A 230 3.08 8.61 -12.17
CA ALA A 230 2.99 10.06 -12.15
C ALA A 230 3.58 10.69 -13.42
N LYS A 231 4.73 10.19 -13.90
CA LYS A 231 5.33 10.64 -15.17
C LYS A 231 4.45 10.36 -16.39
N SER A 232 3.84 9.17 -16.46
CA SER A 232 2.88 8.84 -17.52
C SER A 232 1.72 9.83 -17.54
N LYS A 233 1.09 10.05 -16.37
CA LYS A 233 -0.05 10.98 -16.24
C LYS A 233 0.33 12.43 -16.52
N PHE A 234 1.51 12.87 -16.10
CA PHE A 234 2.04 14.19 -16.42
C PHE A 234 2.22 14.38 -17.93
N SER A 235 2.78 13.38 -18.63
CA SER A 235 2.95 13.42 -20.09
C SER A 235 1.62 13.38 -20.87
N GLU A 236 0.65 12.59 -20.40
CA GLU A 236 -0.72 12.54 -20.96
C GLU A 236 -1.42 13.89 -20.81
N SER A 237 -1.34 14.50 -19.61
CA SER A 237 -1.92 15.82 -19.32
C SER A 237 -1.26 16.95 -20.11
N SER A 238 0.05 16.85 -20.35
CA SER A 238 0.79 17.84 -21.16
C SER A 238 0.46 17.73 -22.65
N SER A 239 0.18 16.51 -23.14
CA SER A 239 -0.13 16.26 -24.55
C SER A 239 -1.58 16.62 -24.92
N SER A 240 -2.51 16.60 -23.96
CA SER A 240 -3.89 17.06 -24.20
C SER A 240 -3.98 18.60 -24.29
N ASN A 241 -3.06 19.33 -23.65
CA ASN A 241 -3.01 20.79 -23.72
C ASN A 241 -2.39 21.35 -25.01
N SER A 242 -1.65 20.55 -25.80
CA SER A 242 -0.97 21.02 -27.02
C SER A 242 -1.87 21.04 -28.28
N VAL A 243 -3.15 20.67 -28.16
CA VAL A 243 -4.11 20.68 -29.29
C VAL A 243 -4.93 21.98 -29.35
N ALA A 244 -4.80 22.87 -28.37
CA ALA A 244 -5.57 24.14 -28.30
C ALA A 244 -4.97 25.32 -29.10
N ASP A 245 -3.71 25.23 -29.57
CA ASP A 245 -3.02 26.28 -30.35
C ASP A 245 -2.91 25.96 -31.85
N ARG A 246 -3.96 25.37 -32.44
CA ARG A 246 -4.12 25.44 -33.91
C ARG A 246 -4.97 26.65 -34.25
N GLU A 247 -4.29 27.79 -34.47
CA GLU A 247 -4.88 28.95 -35.14
C GLU A 247 -5.58 28.50 -36.44
N PRO A 248 -6.78 29.03 -36.75
CA PRO A 248 -7.37 28.83 -38.05
C PRO A 248 -6.50 29.57 -39.09
N PRO A 249 -6.05 28.93 -40.17
CA PRO A 249 -5.32 29.64 -41.22
C PRO A 249 -6.27 30.68 -41.84
N SER A 250 -5.92 31.94 -41.65
CA SER A 250 -6.55 33.07 -42.32
C SER A 250 -6.03 33.19 -43.75
N GLY A 251 -6.96 33.34 -44.70
CA GLY A 251 -6.70 33.93 -46.01
C GLY A 251 -6.38 32.95 -47.14
N GLY A 252 -7.42 32.57 -47.91
CA GLY A 252 -7.25 31.91 -49.20
C GLY A 252 -8.59 31.63 -49.86
N ALA A 253 -9.16 32.63 -50.51
CA ALA A 253 -10.36 32.49 -51.32
C ALA A 253 -10.13 31.51 -52.49
N GLY A 254 -11.01 30.52 -52.66
CA GLY A 254 -11.02 29.62 -53.81
C GLY A 254 -12.04 28.51 -53.61
N GLY A 255 -13.11 28.52 -54.39
CA GLY A 255 -14.31 27.72 -54.17
C GLY A 255 -14.28 26.27 -54.70
N ALA A 256 -15.46 25.68 -54.57
CA ALA A 256 -15.97 24.44 -55.18
C ALA A 256 -15.47 23.10 -54.60
N GLY A 257 -16.43 22.21 -54.37
CA GLY A 257 -16.28 20.97 -53.60
C GLY A 257 -15.42 19.89 -54.26
N GLY A 258 -14.87 19.04 -53.41
CA GLY A 258 -14.10 17.86 -53.78
C GLY A 258 -13.90 16.98 -52.53
N MET A 259 -14.05 15.67 -52.71
CA MET A 259 -14.08 14.60 -51.71
C MET A 259 -12.91 14.57 -50.70
N PRO A 260 -13.05 13.87 -49.56
CA PRO A 260 -11.93 13.54 -48.69
C PRO A 260 -10.90 12.66 -49.40
N ASP A 261 -9.63 13.00 -49.17
CA ASP A 261 -8.43 12.46 -49.80
C ASP A 261 -8.18 10.97 -49.48
N LEU A 262 -8.29 10.12 -50.51
CA LEU A 262 -8.00 8.68 -50.47
C LEU A 262 -6.51 8.34 -50.65
N SER A 263 -5.63 9.34 -50.74
CA SER A 263 -4.18 9.14 -50.93
C SER A 263 -3.48 8.48 -49.72
N SER A 264 -4.11 8.49 -48.55
CA SER A 264 -3.60 7.81 -47.34
C SER A 264 -3.98 6.32 -47.26
N LEU A 265 -4.92 5.84 -48.09
CA LEU A 265 -5.36 4.44 -48.14
C LEU A 265 -4.53 3.60 -49.12
N ALA A 266 -3.94 4.23 -50.14
CA ALA A 266 -3.12 3.56 -51.16
C ALA A 266 -1.74 3.10 -50.65
N SER A 267 -1.23 3.66 -49.55
CA SER A 267 0.01 3.19 -48.91
C SER A 267 -0.18 1.93 -48.05
N MET A 268 -1.42 1.48 -47.83
CA MET A 268 -1.72 0.35 -46.96
C MET A 268 -1.92 -0.98 -47.71
N PHE A 269 -2.02 -1.00 -49.05
CA PHE A 269 -2.43 -2.22 -49.77
C PHE A 269 -1.61 -2.63 -51.02
N GLY A 270 -0.65 -1.85 -51.51
CA GLY A 270 -0.02 -2.14 -52.82
C GLY A 270 1.49 -2.34 -52.77
N GLY A 271 1.96 -3.58 -52.72
CA GLY A 271 3.38 -3.93 -52.67
C GLY A 271 4.17 -3.79 -53.98
N GLY A 272 5.49 -3.92 -53.84
CA GLY A 272 6.39 -4.43 -54.87
C GLY A 272 7.46 -3.48 -55.38
N ALA A 273 8.72 -3.66 -54.95
CA ALA A 273 9.87 -3.95 -55.82
C ALA A 273 11.23 -3.66 -55.13
N GLY A 274 12.09 -4.69 -55.06
CA GLY A 274 13.54 -4.54 -55.25
C GLY A 274 14.42 -4.65 -54.00
N GLY A 275 15.20 -5.74 -53.89
CA GLY A 275 16.40 -5.77 -53.06
C GLY A 275 16.81 -7.16 -52.58
N ALA A 276 17.65 -7.84 -53.35
CA ALA A 276 18.21 -9.16 -53.08
C ALA A 276 19.15 -9.19 -51.86
N GLY A 277 19.14 -10.30 -51.10
CA GLY A 277 20.13 -10.59 -50.06
C GLY A 277 19.76 -11.85 -49.28
N GLY A 278 20.48 -12.95 -49.50
CA GLY A 278 20.04 -14.30 -49.13
C GLY A 278 20.12 -14.67 -47.64
N GLY A 279 19.46 -15.79 -47.31
CA GLY A 279 19.99 -16.76 -46.34
C GLY A 279 19.11 -17.13 -45.14
N GLY A 280 18.29 -18.17 -45.30
CA GLY A 280 18.20 -19.28 -44.34
C GLY A 280 17.40 -19.16 -43.03
N ALA A 281 16.61 -20.22 -42.78
CA ALA A 281 15.96 -20.65 -41.53
C ALA A 281 14.57 -20.06 -41.22
N GLY A 282 13.56 -20.94 -41.33
CA GLY A 282 12.14 -20.64 -41.16
C GLY A 282 11.77 -20.19 -39.75
N GLY A 283 11.33 -18.93 -39.66
CA GLY A 283 10.60 -18.38 -38.53
C GLY A 283 9.10 -18.39 -38.84
N MET A 284 8.34 -18.90 -37.88
CA MET A 284 6.88 -18.93 -37.78
C MET A 284 6.18 -17.67 -38.34
N PRO A 285 4.98 -17.76 -38.95
CA PRO A 285 4.22 -16.58 -39.34
C PRO A 285 3.99 -15.66 -38.13
N ASP A 286 4.27 -14.37 -38.35
CA ASP A 286 4.39 -13.33 -37.34
C ASP A 286 3.14 -13.20 -36.43
N LEU A 287 3.26 -13.69 -35.19
CA LEU A 287 2.23 -13.62 -34.14
C LEU A 287 1.80 -12.17 -33.84
N ALA A 288 2.66 -11.18 -34.10
CA ALA A 288 2.35 -9.76 -33.92
C ALA A 288 1.39 -9.21 -35.01
N SER A 289 1.30 -9.87 -36.17
CA SER A 289 0.30 -9.56 -37.20
C SER A 289 -1.06 -10.18 -36.88
N MET A 290 -1.06 -11.32 -36.18
CA MET A 290 -2.27 -12.04 -35.77
C MET A 290 -3.00 -11.35 -34.62
N MET A 291 -2.25 -10.77 -33.67
CA MET A 291 -2.78 -10.04 -32.51
C MET A 291 -3.30 -8.62 -32.84
N ARG A 292 -3.04 -8.12 -34.06
CA ARG A 292 -3.60 -6.87 -34.58
C ARG A 292 -4.95 -7.05 -35.26
N ASN A 293 -5.47 -8.28 -35.35
CA ASN A 293 -6.79 -8.53 -35.91
C ASN A 293 -7.88 -8.29 -34.83
N PRO A 294 -8.70 -7.22 -34.93
CA PRO A 294 -9.65 -6.85 -33.88
C PRO A 294 -10.72 -7.92 -33.63
N GLN A 295 -11.08 -8.68 -34.67
CA GLN A 295 -12.02 -9.79 -34.57
C GLN A 295 -11.47 -10.95 -33.75
N MET A 296 -10.16 -11.21 -33.82
CA MET A 296 -9.53 -12.28 -33.05
C MET A 296 -9.34 -11.87 -31.59
N MET A 297 -9.07 -10.59 -31.32
CA MET A 297 -9.00 -10.06 -29.96
C MET A 297 -10.38 -10.06 -29.29
N ALA A 298 -11.44 -9.69 -30.02
CA ALA A 298 -12.81 -9.79 -29.52
C ALA A 298 -13.22 -11.25 -29.24
N MET A 299 -12.85 -12.18 -30.12
CA MET A 299 -13.10 -13.62 -29.93
C MET A 299 -12.32 -14.18 -28.73
N ALA A 300 -11.06 -13.79 -28.56
CA ALA A 300 -10.23 -14.19 -27.42
C ALA A 300 -10.76 -13.60 -26.10
N GLN A 301 -11.24 -12.35 -26.12
CA GLN A 301 -11.83 -11.69 -24.96
C GLN A 301 -13.17 -12.31 -24.59
N GLN A 302 -13.99 -12.72 -25.58
CA GLN A 302 -15.22 -13.48 -25.37
C GLN A 302 -14.95 -14.89 -24.85
N MET A 303 -13.89 -15.56 -25.31
CA MET A 303 -13.45 -16.86 -24.78
C MET A 303 -12.92 -16.76 -23.34
N MET A 304 -12.22 -15.68 -22.99
CA MET A 304 -11.80 -15.44 -21.60
C MET A 304 -12.99 -15.07 -20.71
N ALA A 305 -13.92 -14.25 -21.19
CA ALA A 305 -15.11 -13.85 -20.44
C ALA A 305 -16.07 -15.03 -20.15
N ASN A 306 -16.15 -16.01 -21.06
CA ASN A 306 -17.00 -17.19 -20.88
C ASN A 306 -16.30 -18.40 -20.25
N GLY A 307 -15.06 -18.23 -19.74
CA GLY A 307 -14.28 -19.34 -19.17
C GLY A 307 -13.93 -20.44 -20.17
N GLY A 308 -14.01 -20.15 -21.48
CA GLY A 308 -13.73 -21.10 -22.55
C GLY A 308 -12.24 -21.47 -22.62
N LEU A 309 -11.35 -20.53 -22.29
CA LEU A 309 -9.91 -20.78 -22.19
C LEU A 309 -9.57 -21.73 -21.03
N GLU A 310 -10.23 -21.54 -19.89
CA GLU A 310 -10.10 -22.39 -18.70
C GLU A 310 -10.57 -23.82 -18.99
N ARG A 311 -11.69 -23.98 -19.69
CA ARG A 311 -12.21 -25.29 -20.13
C ARG A 311 -11.33 -25.97 -21.18
N LEU A 312 -10.64 -25.18 -22.03
CA LEU A 312 -9.65 -25.72 -22.97
C LEU A 312 -8.40 -26.23 -22.26
N MET A 313 -7.92 -25.51 -21.24
CA MET A 313 -6.75 -25.92 -20.44
C MET A 313 -7.03 -27.11 -19.52
N GLN A 314 -8.28 -27.29 -19.09
CA GLN A 314 -8.72 -28.44 -18.30
C GLN A 314 -9.04 -29.66 -19.17
N ASN A 315 -9.00 -29.55 -20.50
CA ASN A 315 -9.27 -30.67 -21.40
C ASN A 315 -8.07 -31.64 -21.47
N PRO A 316 -8.23 -32.90 -21.03
CA PRO A 316 -7.13 -33.87 -20.95
C PRO A 316 -6.47 -34.16 -22.31
N ALA A 317 -7.23 -34.11 -23.41
CA ALA A 317 -6.72 -34.38 -24.76
C ALA A 317 -5.80 -33.25 -25.27
N LEU A 318 -6.13 -32.00 -24.94
CA LEU A 318 -5.32 -30.83 -25.27
C LEU A 318 -4.04 -30.76 -24.43
N ARG A 319 -4.12 -31.22 -23.17
CA ARG A 319 -2.95 -31.31 -22.28
C ARG A 319 -1.94 -32.34 -22.78
N GLY A 320 -2.41 -33.53 -23.20
CA GLY A 320 -1.54 -34.55 -23.80
C GLY A 320 -0.91 -34.08 -25.12
N MET A 321 -1.64 -33.32 -25.93
CA MET A 321 -1.10 -32.71 -27.14
C MET A 321 -0.06 -31.62 -26.84
N ALA A 322 -0.31 -30.78 -25.83
CA ALA A 322 0.63 -29.74 -25.40
C ALA A 322 1.91 -30.34 -24.81
N GLU A 323 1.81 -31.42 -24.02
CA GLU A 323 2.98 -32.14 -23.48
C GLU A 323 3.79 -32.83 -24.59
N ASN A 324 3.12 -33.42 -25.60
CA ASN A 324 3.80 -34.02 -26.75
C ASN A 324 4.52 -32.95 -27.60
N MET A 325 3.92 -31.77 -27.75
CA MET A 325 4.51 -30.63 -28.47
C MET A 325 5.66 -29.99 -27.69
N GLN A 326 5.54 -29.90 -26.36
CA GLN A 326 6.56 -29.37 -25.46
C GLN A 326 7.80 -30.29 -25.37
N ASN A 327 7.60 -31.60 -25.55
CA ASN A 327 8.70 -32.58 -25.66
C ASN A 327 9.27 -32.71 -27.09
N GLY A 328 8.93 -31.80 -28.00
CA GLY A 328 9.49 -31.75 -29.36
C GLY A 328 8.85 -32.70 -30.37
N GLY A 329 7.70 -33.31 -30.03
CA GLY A 329 6.86 -34.05 -30.98
C GLY A 329 6.05 -33.10 -31.87
N GLY A 330 6.03 -33.35 -33.18
CA GLY A 330 5.19 -32.59 -34.12
C GLY A 330 3.70 -32.82 -33.89
N MET A 331 2.84 -31.93 -34.41
CA MET A 331 1.38 -32.12 -34.35
C MET A 331 0.98 -33.48 -34.95
N PRO A 332 0.07 -34.23 -34.28
CA PRO A 332 -0.43 -35.48 -34.82
C PRO A 332 -1.22 -35.23 -36.12
N ASP A 333 -1.12 -36.19 -37.04
CA ASP A 333 -1.75 -36.10 -38.35
C ASP A 333 -3.29 -36.04 -38.23
N MET A 334 -3.93 -35.25 -39.10
CA MET A 334 -5.36 -34.93 -39.08
C MET A 334 -6.24 -36.18 -39.25
N SER A 335 -5.68 -37.24 -39.83
CA SER A 335 -6.26 -38.58 -39.96
C SER A 335 -6.38 -39.34 -38.63
N GLN A 336 -5.48 -39.09 -37.68
CA GLN A 336 -5.48 -39.71 -36.35
C GLN A 336 -6.40 -38.95 -35.38
N LEU A 337 -6.46 -37.63 -35.51
CA LEU A 337 -7.39 -36.75 -34.80
C LEU A 337 -8.86 -37.06 -35.09
N ALA A 338 -9.19 -37.43 -36.34
CA ALA A 338 -10.57 -37.76 -36.75
C ALA A 338 -11.05 -39.13 -36.22
N ASN A 339 -10.12 -39.99 -35.81
CA ASN A 339 -10.42 -41.32 -35.28
C ASN A 339 -10.38 -41.37 -33.75
N ASP A 340 -10.05 -40.26 -33.07
CA ASP A 340 -10.02 -40.18 -31.62
C ASP A 340 -11.44 -39.92 -31.05
N PRO A 341 -11.99 -40.83 -30.21
CA PRO A 341 -13.32 -40.69 -29.64
C PRO A 341 -13.50 -39.41 -28.81
N SER A 342 -12.46 -38.94 -28.14
CA SER A 342 -12.51 -37.77 -27.24
C SER A 342 -12.67 -36.45 -27.99
N LEU A 343 -12.17 -36.39 -29.23
CA LEU A 343 -12.26 -35.22 -30.10
C LEU A 343 -13.57 -35.16 -30.88
N ARG A 344 -14.22 -36.31 -31.12
CA ARG A 344 -15.58 -36.39 -31.67
C ARG A 344 -16.62 -35.82 -30.72
N ASP A 345 -16.53 -36.14 -29.43
CA ASP A 345 -17.41 -35.58 -28.40
C ASP A 345 -17.20 -34.06 -28.25
N LEU A 346 -15.95 -33.60 -28.30
CA LEU A 346 -15.62 -32.17 -28.25
C LEU A 346 -16.20 -31.41 -29.47
N ALA A 347 -16.08 -31.98 -30.67
CA ALA A 347 -16.64 -31.40 -31.89
C ALA A 347 -18.18 -31.36 -31.86
N GLN A 348 -18.84 -32.38 -31.31
CA GLN A 348 -20.30 -32.39 -31.12
C GLN A 348 -20.76 -31.38 -30.06
N GLN A 349 -20.00 -31.19 -28.98
CA GLN A 349 -20.30 -30.19 -27.94
C GLN A 349 -20.15 -28.75 -28.44
N PHE A 350 -19.16 -28.49 -29.32
CA PHE A 350 -18.93 -27.16 -29.89
C PHE A 350 -19.81 -26.85 -31.11
N MET A 351 -20.13 -27.84 -31.96
CA MET A 351 -21.07 -27.65 -33.07
C MET A 351 -22.54 -27.79 -32.68
N GLY A 352 -22.88 -28.41 -31.54
CA GLY A 352 -24.26 -28.61 -31.09
C GLY A 352 -24.89 -27.41 -30.38
N GLY A 353 -24.16 -26.28 -30.23
CA GLY A 353 -24.51 -25.17 -29.35
C GLY A 353 -25.27 -23.99 -29.98
N GLN A 354 -25.79 -24.09 -31.21
CA GLN A 354 -26.58 -23.02 -31.81
C GLN A 354 -27.76 -23.57 -32.61
N GLY A 355 -28.89 -23.75 -31.93
CA GLY A 355 -30.11 -24.27 -32.54
C GLY A 355 -31.30 -24.26 -31.58
N GLY A 356 -31.59 -23.13 -30.95
CA GLY A 356 -32.80 -22.94 -30.16
C GLY A 356 -33.66 -21.79 -30.70
N GLN A 357 -34.61 -22.08 -31.59
CA GLN A 357 -36.01 -21.60 -31.59
C GLN A 357 -36.65 -21.66 -32.99
N GLY A 358 -37.74 -22.42 -33.12
CA GLY A 358 -38.57 -22.43 -34.33
C GLY A 358 -39.78 -23.35 -34.26
N ARG A 359 -40.82 -22.92 -33.53
CA ARG A 359 -42.27 -23.14 -33.73
C ARG A 359 -42.78 -24.45 -34.37
N GLY A 360 -43.68 -25.11 -33.64
CA GLY A 360 -45.08 -25.25 -34.10
C GLY A 360 -45.51 -26.60 -34.65
N GLN A 361 -46.44 -27.20 -33.88
CA GLN A 361 -47.37 -28.30 -34.19
C GLN A 361 -46.84 -29.72 -34.15
#